data_AF-A0A1H7GSL6-F1
#
_entry.id   AF-A0A1H7GSL6-F1
#
_cell.length_a   1.000
_cell.length_b   1.000
_cell.length_c   1.000
_cell.angle_alpha   90.00
_cell.angle_beta   90.00
_cell.angle_gamma   90.00
#
_symmetry.space_group_name_H-M   'P 1'
#
loop_
_entity.id
_entity.type
_entity.pdbx_description
1 polymer ?
#
loop_
_entity_poly.entity_id
_entity_poly.type
_entity_poly.pdbx_seq_one_letter_code
_entity_poly.pdbx_strand_id
1 'polypeptide(L)'
;MSTNKFEDHDTKDLIRLAGSGDKAAFEKLSANVKPIILNAAKMYRKRLPGYDMDDLIQEGYILLWELVGVKRKVEELDGFRAYFKAALKNRYINLYRYYYSFNPVILRQKSSYCGYNIASVAESEYIKKYRAKQREYYYRKKAEKQAGNCFCNKITHYDQIRVVN
;
A
#
# COMPACT_ATOMS: atom_id res chain seq x y z
N MET A 1 9.06 0.85 -36.40
CA MET A 1 9.08 0.13 -35.11
C MET A 1 10.06 -1.03 -35.25
N SER A 2 11.33 -0.82 -34.83
CA SER A 2 12.36 -1.87 -34.92
C SER A 2 12.20 -2.80 -33.73
N THR A 3 11.99 -4.09 -33.98
CA THR A 3 11.91 -5.11 -32.94
C THR A 3 13.34 -5.50 -32.55
N ASN A 4 13.72 -5.17 -31.31
CA ASN A 4 14.99 -5.54 -30.66
C ASN A 4 15.08 -7.08 -30.48
N LYS A 5 15.26 -7.82 -31.58
CA LYS A 5 15.45 -9.28 -31.52
C LYS A 5 16.83 -9.69 -31.02
N PHE A 6 17.79 -8.78 -30.99
CA PHE A 6 19.17 -9.05 -30.55
C PHE A 6 19.40 -8.98 -29.02
N GLU A 7 18.46 -8.44 -28.24
CA GLU A 7 18.61 -8.32 -26.78
C GLU A 7 18.03 -9.51 -25.98
N ASP A 8 17.12 -10.29 -26.57
CA ASP A 8 16.32 -11.26 -25.81
C ASP A 8 17.07 -12.58 -25.55
N HIS A 9 17.91 -13.03 -26.50
CA HIS A 9 18.77 -14.21 -26.30
C HIS A 9 19.81 -13.99 -25.19
N ASP A 10 20.48 -12.84 -25.19
CA ASP A 10 21.47 -12.47 -24.18
C ASP A 10 20.82 -12.35 -22.78
N THR A 11 19.58 -11.84 -22.72
CA THR A 11 18.84 -11.74 -21.45
C THR A 11 18.47 -13.11 -20.88
N LYS A 12 18.05 -14.07 -21.72
CA LYS A 12 17.71 -15.43 -21.28
C LYS A 12 18.94 -16.17 -20.73
N ASP A 13 20.09 -16.02 -21.39
CA ASP A 13 21.35 -16.60 -20.90
C ASP A 13 21.80 -15.96 -19.59
N LEU A 14 21.68 -14.64 -19.45
CA LEU A 14 21.97 -13.94 -18.20
C LEU A 14 21.07 -14.43 -17.05
N ILE A 15 19.77 -14.66 -17.30
CA ILE A 15 18.84 -15.19 -16.30
C ILE A 15 19.27 -16.59 -15.86
N ARG A 16 19.59 -17.47 -16.82
CA ARG A 16 20.02 -18.84 -16.55
C ARG A 16 21.31 -18.88 -15.72
N LEU A 17 22.32 -18.11 -16.12
CA LEU A 17 23.60 -18.02 -15.41
C LEU A 17 23.43 -17.41 -14.02
N ALA A 18 22.64 -16.33 -13.90
CA ALA A 18 22.34 -15.72 -12.62
C ALA A 18 21.61 -16.71 -11.68
N GLY A 19 20.66 -17.49 -12.21
CA GLY A 19 19.94 -18.54 -11.47
C GLY A 19 20.82 -19.69 -11.01
N SER A 20 21.90 -20.00 -11.73
CA SER A 20 22.91 -20.98 -11.32
C SER A 20 23.94 -20.44 -10.33
N GLY A 21 23.83 -19.17 -9.91
CA GLY A 21 24.72 -18.53 -8.95
C GLY A 21 25.88 -17.72 -9.55
N ASP A 22 25.89 -17.46 -10.86
CA ASP A 22 26.88 -16.58 -11.49
C ASP A 22 26.63 -15.12 -11.07
N LYS A 23 27.57 -14.59 -10.27
CA LYS A 23 27.50 -13.22 -9.74
C LYS A 23 27.62 -12.16 -10.83
N ALA A 24 28.48 -12.38 -11.83
CA ALA A 24 28.68 -11.42 -12.92
C ALA A 24 27.44 -11.33 -13.81
N ALA A 25 26.78 -12.46 -14.06
CA ALA A 25 25.50 -12.48 -14.76
C ALA A 25 24.41 -11.75 -13.96
N PHE A 26 24.32 -11.98 -12.65
CA PHE A 26 23.38 -11.30 -11.78
C PHE A 26 23.61 -9.79 -11.73
N GLU A 27 24.86 -9.34 -11.68
CA GLU A 27 25.23 -7.92 -11.70
C GLU A 27 24.82 -7.24 -13.02
N LYS A 28 25.09 -7.89 -14.16
CA LYS A 28 24.64 -7.39 -15.47
C LYS A 28 23.12 -7.29 -15.56
N LEU A 29 22.40 -8.31 -15.08
CA LEU A 29 20.94 -8.30 -15.06
C LEU A 29 20.40 -7.20 -14.13
N SER A 30 21.04 -7.02 -12.97
CA SER A 30 20.73 -5.96 -12.01
C SER A 30 20.91 -4.57 -12.63
N ALA A 31 21.97 -4.36 -13.40
CA ALA A 31 22.20 -3.11 -14.14
C ALA A 31 21.08 -2.86 -15.17
N ASN A 32 20.63 -3.90 -15.88
CA ASN A 32 19.57 -3.79 -16.89
C ASN A 32 18.21 -3.40 -16.29
N VAL A 33 17.87 -3.89 -15.09
CA VAL A 33 16.59 -3.59 -14.44
C VAL A 33 16.64 -2.38 -13.51
N LYS A 34 17.83 -1.89 -13.13
CA LYS A 34 18.00 -0.72 -12.25
C LYS A 34 17.17 0.50 -12.67
N PRO A 35 17.13 0.92 -13.94
CA PRO A 35 16.28 2.04 -14.36
C PRO A 35 14.78 1.80 -14.13
N ILE A 36 14.33 0.55 -14.27
CA ILE A 36 12.93 0.16 -14.03
C ILE A 36 12.61 0.28 -12.54
N ILE A 37 13.51 -0.23 -11.68
CA ILE A 37 13.39 -0.15 -10.22
C ILE A 37 13.33 1.31 -9.77
N LEU A 38 14.29 2.13 -10.18
CA LEU A 38 14.36 3.54 -9.79
C LEU A 38 13.12 4.32 -10.23
N ASN A 39 12.63 4.09 -11.44
CA ASN A 39 11.42 4.76 -11.93
C ASN A 39 10.18 4.34 -11.14
N ALA A 40 10.03 3.04 -10.86
CA ALA A 40 8.93 2.54 -10.05
C ALA A 40 9.00 3.09 -8.61
N ALA A 41 10.15 3.00 -7.94
CA ALA A 41 10.34 3.51 -6.60
C ALA A 41 10.05 5.03 -6.51
N LYS A 42 10.48 5.84 -7.49
CA LYS A 42 10.13 7.27 -7.57
C LYS A 42 8.62 7.51 -7.67
N MET A 43 7.91 6.68 -8.43
CA MET A 43 6.45 6.79 -8.57
C MET A 43 5.71 6.41 -7.29
N TYR A 44 6.22 5.42 -6.54
CA TYR A 44 5.54 4.81 -5.41
C TYR A 44 5.96 5.37 -4.03
N ARG A 45 7.15 5.98 -3.89
CA ARG A 45 7.66 6.54 -2.62
C ARG A 45 6.72 7.52 -1.93
N LYS A 46 6.02 8.37 -2.71
CA LYS A 46 5.08 9.36 -2.14
C LYS A 46 3.75 8.73 -1.69
N ARG A 47 3.56 7.44 -1.96
CA ARG A 47 2.27 6.73 -1.88
C ARG A 47 2.31 5.56 -0.92
N LEU A 48 3.48 5.13 -0.46
CA LEU A 48 3.68 4.13 0.58
C LEU A 48 4.23 4.80 1.84
N PRO A 49 3.37 5.14 2.81
CA PRO A 49 3.84 5.64 4.09
C PRO A 49 4.70 4.56 4.78
N GLY A 50 5.81 4.98 5.39
CA GLY A 50 6.72 4.07 6.11
C GLY A 50 7.73 3.31 5.24
N TYR A 51 7.78 3.58 3.94
CA TYR A 51 8.84 3.09 3.04
C TYR A 51 9.55 4.28 2.42
N ASP A 52 10.87 4.35 2.59
CA ASP A 52 11.68 5.33 1.90
C ASP A 52 12.08 4.86 0.49
N MET A 53 12.93 5.65 -0.18
CA MET A 53 13.35 5.33 -1.53
C MET A 53 14.24 4.07 -1.57
N ASP A 54 15.08 3.89 -0.56
CA ASP A 54 16.08 2.83 -0.49
C ASP A 54 15.39 1.50 -0.18
N ASP A 55 14.38 1.50 0.69
CA ASP A 55 13.51 0.34 0.95
C ASP A 55 12.87 -0.17 -0.35
N LEU A 56 12.29 0.74 -1.14
CA LEU A 56 11.64 0.36 -2.41
C LEU A 56 12.64 -0.15 -3.44
N ILE A 57 13.84 0.43 -3.49
CA ILE A 57 14.91 -0.06 -4.37
C ILE A 57 15.33 -1.46 -3.96
N GLN A 58 15.55 -1.69 -2.66
CA GLN A 58 15.92 -2.98 -2.12
C GLN A 58 14.85 -4.05 -2.45
N GLU A 59 13.57 -3.71 -2.27
CA GLU A 59 12.45 -4.57 -2.67
C GLU A 59 12.46 -4.94 -4.16
N GLY A 60 12.93 -4.04 -5.02
CA GLY A 60 13.11 -4.31 -6.44
C GLY A 60 14.22 -5.32 -6.73
N TYR A 61 15.34 -5.25 -6.01
CA TYR A 61 16.44 -6.20 -6.14
C TYR A 61 16.14 -7.56 -5.48
N ILE A 62 15.44 -7.57 -4.35
CA ILE A 62 14.94 -8.81 -3.74
C ILE A 62 14.01 -9.53 -4.73
N LEU A 63 13.09 -8.80 -5.37
CA LEU A 63 12.24 -9.38 -6.41
C LEU A 63 13.06 -9.96 -7.57
N LEU A 64 14.10 -9.25 -8.03
CA LEU A 64 14.97 -9.78 -9.08
C LEU A 64 15.58 -11.11 -8.66
N TRP A 65 16.15 -11.17 -7.47
CA TRP A 65 16.75 -12.37 -6.91
C TRP A 65 15.75 -13.52 -6.77
N GLU A 66 14.54 -13.27 -6.28
CA GLU A 66 13.48 -14.28 -6.20
C GLU A 66 13.08 -14.81 -7.58
N LEU A 67 12.98 -13.93 -8.57
CA LEU A 67 12.59 -14.31 -9.92
C LEU A 67 13.65 -15.18 -10.60
N VAL A 68 14.94 -14.88 -10.44
CA VAL A 68 16.01 -15.64 -11.12
C VAL A 68 16.51 -16.84 -10.32
N GLY A 69 16.49 -16.77 -8.99
CA GLY A 69 17.05 -17.81 -8.12
C GLY A 69 16.02 -18.81 -7.59
N VAL A 70 14.77 -18.41 -7.42
CA VAL A 70 13.75 -19.25 -6.75
C VAL A 70 12.66 -19.71 -7.72
N LYS A 71 12.24 -18.85 -8.65
CA LYS A 71 11.18 -19.19 -9.61
C LYS A 71 11.79 -19.81 -10.87
N ARG A 72 11.55 -21.10 -11.04
CA ARG A 72 11.93 -21.84 -12.26
C ARG A 72 11.17 -21.29 -13.46
N LYS A 73 11.82 -21.26 -14.64
CA LYS A 73 11.23 -20.95 -15.97
C LYS A 73 11.05 -19.47 -16.33
N VAL A 74 11.68 -18.56 -15.61
CA VAL A 74 11.66 -17.13 -16.00
C VAL A 74 12.43 -16.91 -17.32
N GLU A 75 13.41 -17.77 -17.60
CA GLU A 75 14.14 -17.89 -18.85
C GLU A 75 13.27 -18.35 -20.05
N GLU A 76 12.14 -19.00 -19.80
CA GLU A 76 11.18 -19.40 -20.84
C GLU A 76 10.26 -18.24 -21.26
N LEU A 77 10.28 -17.12 -20.53
CA LEU A 77 9.44 -15.96 -20.83
C LEU A 77 10.03 -15.12 -21.95
N ASP A 78 9.20 -14.76 -22.92
CA ASP A 78 9.53 -13.74 -23.91
C ASP A 78 9.37 -12.35 -23.27
N GLY A 79 10.45 -11.56 -23.27
CA GLY A 79 10.42 -10.19 -22.75
C GLY A 79 10.48 -10.07 -21.22
N PHE A 80 11.56 -10.57 -20.61
CA PHE A 80 11.80 -10.49 -19.15
C PHE A 80 11.60 -9.10 -18.56
N ARG A 81 12.04 -8.03 -19.24
CA ARG A 81 11.91 -6.65 -18.74
C ARG A 81 10.45 -6.23 -18.52
N ALA A 82 9.55 -6.64 -19.42
CA ALA A 82 8.12 -6.32 -19.32
C ALA A 82 7.50 -7.10 -18.15
N TYR A 83 7.83 -8.39 -18.04
CA TYR A 83 7.43 -9.23 -16.93
C TYR A 83 7.91 -8.66 -15.59
N PHE A 84 9.19 -8.35 -15.48
CA PHE A 84 9.80 -7.76 -14.28
C PHE A 84 9.09 -6.47 -13.86
N LYS A 85 8.83 -5.57 -14.82
CA LYS A 85 8.10 -4.32 -14.54
C LYS A 85 6.70 -4.58 -13.97
N ALA A 86 5.96 -5.54 -14.51
CA ALA A 86 4.63 -5.90 -14.00
C ALA A 86 4.71 -6.54 -12.61
N ALA A 87 5.66 -7.45 -12.39
CA ALA A 87 5.90 -8.08 -11.09
C ALA A 87 6.28 -7.04 -10.02
N LEU A 88 7.14 -6.08 -10.35
CA LEU A 88 7.56 -5.02 -9.45
C LEU A 88 6.40 -4.12 -9.02
N LYS A 89 5.56 -3.74 -9.99
CA LYS A 89 4.33 -2.98 -9.71
C LYS A 89 3.43 -3.73 -8.72
N ASN A 90 3.24 -5.04 -8.94
CA ASN A 90 2.42 -5.88 -8.07
C ASN A 90 3.04 -6.02 -6.67
N ARG A 91 4.37 -6.13 -6.55
CA ARG A 91 5.05 -6.15 -5.25
C ARG A 91 4.79 -4.89 -4.45
N TYR A 92 4.97 -3.70 -5.04
CA TYR A 92 4.68 -2.44 -4.34
C TYR A 92 3.20 -2.27 -3.97
N ILE A 93 2.29 -2.73 -4.82
CA ILE A 93 0.85 -2.76 -4.48
C ILE A 93 0.60 -3.68 -3.28
N ASN A 94 1.26 -4.84 -3.21
CA ASN A 94 1.12 -5.76 -2.09
C ASN A 94 1.72 -5.20 -0.81
N LEU A 95 2.87 -4.50 -0.87
CA LEU A 95 3.43 -3.77 0.27
C LEU A 95 2.45 -2.71 0.78
N TYR A 96 1.82 -1.96 -0.13
CA TYR A 96 0.79 -0.99 0.23
C TYR A 96 -0.40 -1.69 0.92
N ARG A 97 -0.93 -2.77 0.33
CA ARG A 97 -2.04 -3.53 0.92
C ARG A 97 -1.69 -4.08 2.30
N TYR A 98 -0.49 -4.62 2.46
CA TYR A 98 0.01 -5.14 3.73
C TYR A 98 0.07 -4.01 4.75
N TYR A 99 0.77 -2.91 4.43
CA TYR A 99 0.89 -1.76 5.31
C TYR A 99 -0.46 -1.25 5.80
N TYR A 100 -1.45 -1.08 4.92
CA TYR A 100 -2.78 -0.60 5.31
C TYR A 100 -3.63 -1.63 6.07
N SER A 101 -3.43 -2.92 5.81
CA SER A 101 -4.08 -4.00 6.57
C SER A 101 -3.66 -3.98 8.04
N PHE A 102 -2.38 -3.67 8.30
CA PHE A 102 -1.81 -3.60 9.65
C PHE A 102 -1.79 -2.20 10.26
N ASN A 103 -2.01 -1.13 9.47
CA ASN A 103 -2.08 0.26 9.93
C ASN A 103 -3.42 0.95 9.57
N PRO A 104 -4.55 0.44 10.10
CA PRO A 104 -5.91 0.90 9.77
C PRO A 104 -6.24 2.35 10.16
N VAL A 105 -5.42 3.01 10.99
CA VAL A 105 -5.62 4.41 11.41
C VAL A 105 -5.38 5.39 10.24
N ILE A 106 -4.72 4.96 9.16
CA ILE A 106 -4.30 5.82 8.02
C ILE A 106 -5.39 5.92 6.92
N LEU A 107 -6.58 5.32 7.11
CA LEU A 107 -7.64 5.24 6.10
C LEU A 107 -8.41 6.56 5.81
N ARG A 108 -7.95 7.73 6.27
CA ARG A 108 -8.68 8.99 6.06
C ARG A 108 -8.49 9.64 4.69
N GLN A 109 -7.55 9.21 3.86
CA GLN A 109 -7.43 9.71 2.49
C GLN A 109 -8.06 8.73 1.51
N LYS A 110 -9.23 9.10 0.98
CA LYS A 110 -9.79 8.55 -0.26
C LYS A 110 -8.83 8.86 -1.41
N SER A 111 -7.77 8.07 -1.59
CA SER A 111 -7.05 8.07 -2.86
C SER A 111 -7.63 6.98 -3.73
N SER A 112 -8.50 7.39 -4.67
CA SER A 112 -8.82 6.60 -5.85
C SER A 112 -7.50 6.22 -6.53
N TYR A 113 -7.12 4.95 -6.48
CA TYR A 113 -5.94 4.47 -7.17
C TYR A 113 -6.33 3.57 -8.35
N CYS A 114 -6.10 4.07 -9.56
CA CYS A 114 -5.87 3.28 -10.77
C CYS A 114 -6.91 2.17 -11.06
N GLY A 115 -8.19 2.42 -10.81
CA GLY A 115 -9.28 1.46 -11.09
C GLY A 115 -9.39 0.30 -10.10
N TYR A 116 -8.58 0.28 -9.03
CA TYR A 116 -8.68 -0.74 -7.98
C TYR A 116 -9.46 -0.21 -6.78
N ASN A 117 -10.63 -0.81 -6.55
CA ASN A 117 -11.43 -0.58 -5.36
C ASN A 117 -10.68 -1.11 -4.12
N ILE A 118 -10.11 -0.21 -3.32
CA ILE A 118 -9.59 -0.49 -1.96
C ILE A 118 -10.71 -0.96 -1.02
N ALA A 119 -11.98 -0.82 -1.44
CA ALA A 119 -13.16 -1.28 -0.73
C ALA A 119 -13.18 -2.80 -0.44
N SER A 120 -12.33 -3.62 -1.08
CA SER A 120 -12.28 -5.07 -0.86
C SER A 120 -11.21 -5.53 0.14
N VAL A 121 -10.42 -4.63 0.74
CA VAL A 121 -9.56 -5.03 1.87
C VAL A 121 -10.49 -5.31 3.03
N ALA A 122 -10.68 -6.60 3.33
CA ALA A 122 -11.51 -7.10 4.42
C ALA A 122 -11.39 -6.19 5.64
N GLU A 123 -12.50 -5.62 6.09
CA GLU A 123 -12.54 -4.70 7.21
C GLU A 123 -11.96 -5.43 8.43
N SER A 124 -10.70 -5.13 8.76
CA SER A 124 -10.01 -5.79 9.87
C SER A 124 -10.83 -5.58 11.14
N GLU A 125 -10.86 -6.56 12.05
CA GLU A 125 -11.62 -6.43 13.30
C GLU A 125 -11.28 -5.15 14.05
N TYR A 126 -10.03 -4.68 13.91
CA TYR A 126 -9.60 -3.40 14.43
C TYR A 126 -10.43 -2.23 13.87
N ILE A 127 -10.67 -2.15 12.55
CA ILE A 127 -11.46 -1.09 11.94
C ILE A 127 -12.90 -1.13 12.47
N LYS A 128 -13.47 -2.34 12.63
CA LYS A 128 -14.80 -2.53 13.23
C LYS A 128 -14.85 -2.00 14.67
N LYS A 129 -13.88 -2.39 15.51
CA LYS A 129 -13.74 -1.93 16.91
C LYS A 129 -13.51 -0.43 17.00
N TYR A 130 -12.67 0.13 16.14
CA TYR A 130 -12.38 1.57 16.09
C TYR A 130 -13.63 2.39 15.69
N ARG A 131 -14.35 1.95 14.65
CA ARG A 131 -15.61 2.59 14.22
C ARG A 131 -16.68 2.49 15.31
N ALA A 132 -16.78 1.36 16.01
CA ALA A 132 -17.69 1.21 17.15
C ALA A 132 -17.36 2.21 18.27
N LYS A 133 -16.08 2.32 18.66
CA LYS A 133 -15.62 3.26 19.70
C LYS A 133 -15.87 4.73 19.31
N GLN A 134 -15.70 5.08 18.03
CA GLN A 134 -16.01 6.42 17.52
C GLN A 134 -17.52 6.72 17.54
N ARG A 135 -18.36 5.74 17.18
CA ARG A 135 -19.82 5.87 17.30
C ARG A 135 -20.23 6.08 18.75
N GLU A 136 -19.71 5.29 19.67
CA GLU A 136 -19.98 5.46 21.12
C GLU A 136 -19.58 6.83 21.62
N TYR A 137 -18.38 7.31 21.27
CA TYR A 137 -17.93 8.66 21.60
C TYR A 137 -18.91 9.73 21.09
N TYR A 138 -19.34 9.62 19.83
CA TYR A 138 -20.28 10.56 19.22
C TYR A 138 -21.64 10.54 19.91
N TYR A 139 -22.21 9.35 20.17
CA TYR A 139 -23.49 9.22 20.87
C TYR A 139 -23.41 9.73 22.31
N ARG A 140 -22.30 9.47 23.02
CA ARG A 140 -22.07 10.01 24.36
C ARG A 140 -22.02 11.53 24.35
N LYS A 141 -21.26 12.13 23.42
CA LYS A 141 -21.19 13.60 23.27
C LYS A 141 -22.52 14.23 22.87
N LYS A 142 -23.31 13.55 22.02
CA LYS A 142 -24.66 13.99 21.66
C LYS A 142 -25.61 13.94 22.87
N ALA A 143 -25.54 12.89 23.67
CA ALA A 143 -26.32 12.74 24.89
C ALA A 143 -25.92 13.77 25.96
N GLU A 144 -24.62 14.02 26.16
CA GLU A 144 -24.12 15.10 27.04
C GLU A 144 -24.67 16.47 26.63
N LYS A 145 -24.68 16.77 25.32
CA LYS A 145 -25.22 18.02 24.79
C LYS A 145 -26.74 18.13 24.98
N GLN A 146 -27.47 17.03 24.79
CA GLN A 146 -28.92 16.99 25.02
C GLN A 146 -29.26 17.09 26.52
N ALA A 147 -28.48 16.45 27.40
CA ALA A 147 -28.63 16.55 28.85
C ALA A 147 -28.30 17.97 29.35
N GLY A 148 -27.26 18.60 28.82
CA GLY A 148 -26.93 20.01 29.11
C GLY A 148 -28.03 20.98 28.67
N ASN A 149 -28.62 20.76 27.49
CA ASN A 149 -29.79 21.54 27.03
C ASN A 149 -31.05 21.28 27.89
N CYS A 150 -31.26 20.06 28.38
CA CYS A 150 -32.36 19.74 29.30
C CYS A 150 -32.17 20.36 30.69
N PHE A 151 -30.93 20.56 31.15
CA PHE A 151 -30.65 21.18 32.45
C PHE A 151 -30.90 22.70 32.40
N CYS A 152 -30.51 23.37 31.32
CA CYS A 152 -30.82 24.80 31.14
C CYS A 152 -32.33 25.08 31.04
N ASN A 153 -33.11 24.20 30.38
CA ASN A 153 -34.56 24.37 30.28
C ASN A 153 -35.33 24.06 31.57
N LYS A 154 -34.73 23.32 32.53
CA LYS A 154 -35.35 23.05 33.84
C LYS A 154 -35.12 24.18 34.85
N ILE A 155 -34.02 24.92 34.75
CA ILE A 155 -33.74 26.06 35.63
C ILE A 155 -34.67 27.24 35.28
N THR A 156 -34.93 27.48 34.00
CA THR A 156 -35.82 28.59 33.57
C THR A 156 -37.30 28.41 33.92
N HIS A 157 -37.75 27.22 34.34
CA HIS A 157 -39.15 26.98 34.72
C HIS A 157 -39.39 26.93 36.24
N TYR A 158 -38.37 26.73 37.07
CA TYR A 158 -38.54 26.74 38.53
C TYR A 158 -38.48 28.15 39.14
N ASP A 159 -37.84 29.12 38.48
CA ASP A 159 -37.75 30.50 38.97
C ASP A 159 -39.01 31.34 38.72
N GLN A 160 -40.01 30.83 37.97
CA GLN A 160 -41.28 31.55 37.73
C GLN A 160 -42.39 31.21 38.75
N ILE A 161 -42.19 30.28 39.68
CA ILE A 161 -43.24 29.80 40.60
C ILE A 161 -43.08 30.35 42.04
N ARG A 162 -42.04 31.14 42.34
CA ARG A 162 -41.81 31.73 43.69
C ARG A 162 -41.89 33.26 43.73
N VAL A 163 -42.88 33.87 43.08
CA VAL A 163 -43.24 35.28 43.34
C VAL A 163 -44.76 35.47 43.24
N VAL A 164 -45.52 34.78 44.09
CA VAL A 164 -46.88 35.23 44.47
C VAL A 164 -47.11 34.82 45.93
N ASN A 165 -46.83 35.76 46.84
CA ASN A 165 -47.47 35.87 48.14
C ASN A 165 -47.67 37.36 48.38
#